data_AF-A0A7I4BSG9-F1
#
_entry.id   AF-A0A7I4BSG9-F1
#
_cell.length_a   1.000
_cell.length_b   1.000
_cell.length_c   1.000
_cell.angle_alpha   90.00
_cell.angle_beta   90.00
_cell.angle_gamma   90.00
#
_symmetry.space_group_name_H-M   'P 1'
#
loop_
_entity.id
_entity.type
_entity.pdbx_description
1 polymer ?
#
loop_
_entity_poly.entity_id
_entity_poly.type
_entity_poly.pdbx_seq_one_letter_code
_entity_poly.pdbx_strand_id
1 'polypeptide(L)'
;MEEVLNEQVVLDGKRVLVTLDSAAGVLQWRGERDGQLILQNDLIGFCSSESGICLYTFRMTKSSSYCGKGLPGRKRKDMVVEFSNDGARRLWCDSLQRILDKAGRPKRLLVLVNPFGGRKTGRKVFSASVEPLLKAAGITYTVKETQFQRHALDLAKESDLSQLDGIVCVSGDGVLVEVLNGLLERSDWERAIKMPIGIIPAGTGNGLAKSVLDHVGEPCDAASATFLVIRGQTQPLDVATAKQSNVKFHSILMLTWGLVADVDIESERLRWMGALRLDVYVDVDQDKQSTEVQWTALLHSSAWI
;
A
#
# COMPACT_ATOMS: atom_id res chain seq x y z
N MET A 1 -11.26 -2.90 -31.10
CA MET A 1 -10.28 -3.57 -31.97
C MET A 1 -9.02 -3.79 -31.17
N GLU A 2 -8.59 -5.04 -31.08
CA GLU A 2 -7.31 -5.42 -30.48
C GLU A 2 -6.21 -4.97 -31.43
N GLU A 3 -5.29 -4.14 -30.93
CA GLU A 3 -4.31 -3.44 -31.75
C GLU A 3 -2.90 -3.85 -31.31
N VAL A 4 -2.15 -4.41 -32.25
CA VAL A 4 -0.73 -4.69 -32.11
C VAL A 4 0.02 -3.61 -32.89
N LEU A 5 0.67 -2.71 -32.16
CA LEU A 5 1.48 -1.64 -32.74
C LEU A 5 2.93 -2.09 -32.82
N ASN A 6 3.55 -1.96 -33.99
CA ASN A 6 4.96 -2.25 -34.22
C ASN A 6 5.64 -0.99 -34.73
N GLU A 7 6.68 -0.52 -34.05
CA GLU A 7 7.36 0.72 -34.44
C GLU A 7 8.87 0.62 -34.21
N GLN A 8 9.65 1.19 -35.13
CA GLN A 8 11.09 1.38 -34.95
C GLN A 8 11.31 2.68 -34.17
N VAL A 9 11.83 2.55 -32.95
CA VAL A 9 11.97 3.67 -32.01
C VAL A 9 13.36 3.70 -31.40
N VAL A 10 13.70 4.81 -30.75
CA VAL A 10 14.89 4.91 -29.90
C VAL A 10 14.45 4.72 -28.45
N LEU A 11 14.76 3.56 -27.86
CA LEU A 11 14.48 3.22 -26.47
C LEU A 11 15.72 3.42 -25.61
N ASP A 12 15.67 4.33 -24.64
CA ASP A 12 16.80 4.69 -23.77
C ASP A 12 18.10 4.96 -24.58
N GLY A 13 17.97 5.64 -25.73
CA GLY A 13 19.08 5.98 -26.63
C GLY A 13 19.49 4.88 -27.64
N LYS A 14 18.81 3.73 -27.67
CA LYS A 14 19.12 2.62 -28.59
C LYS A 14 17.99 2.37 -29.58
N ARG A 15 18.33 2.25 -30.88
CA ARG A 15 17.36 1.86 -31.92
C ARG A 15 16.94 0.41 -31.74
N VAL A 16 15.63 0.18 -31.58
CA VAL A 16 15.02 -1.13 -31.38
C VAL A 16 13.65 -1.20 -32.05
N LEU A 17 13.24 -2.40 -32.46
CA LEU A 17 11.86 -2.66 -32.84
C LEU A 17 11.05 -2.90 -31.56
N VAL A 18 10.02 -2.09 -31.31
CA VAL A 18 9.13 -2.25 -30.15
C VAL A 18 7.74 -2.62 -30.62
N THR A 19 7.17 -3.62 -29.95
CA THR A 19 5.82 -4.11 -30.17
C THR A 19 4.99 -3.85 -28.92
N LEU A 20 3.89 -3.12 -29.08
CA LEU A 20 2.85 -2.95 -28.07
C LEU A 20 1.63 -3.79 -28.45
N ASP A 21 1.43 -4.88 -27.73
CA ASP A 21 0.22 -5.70 -27.82
C ASP A 21 -0.78 -5.22 -26.77
N SER A 22 -1.78 -4.47 -27.22
CA SER A 22 -2.79 -3.88 -26.33
C SER A 22 -3.76 -4.92 -25.75
N ALA A 23 -3.91 -6.07 -26.40
CA ALA A 23 -4.78 -7.14 -25.94
C ALA A 23 -4.10 -7.97 -24.86
N ALA A 24 -2.84 -8.34 -25.08
CA ALA A 24 -2.02 -9.02 -24.09
C ALA A 24 -1.58 -8.10 -22.95
N GLY A 25 -1.65 -6.77 -23.13
CA GLY A 25 -1.14 -5.80 -22.17
C GLY A 25 0.38 -5.90 -22.03
N VAL A 26 1.06 -6.15 -23.14
CA VAL A 26 2.48 -6.48 -23.20
C VAL A 26 3.21 -5.50 -24.10
N LEU A 27 4.33 -4.97 -23.63
CA LEU A 27 5.28 -4.20 -24.44
C LEU A 27 6.58 -4.98 -24.52
N GLN A 28 7.03 -5.29 -25.73
CA GLN A 28 8.26 -6.04 -25.99
C GLN A 28 9.18 -5.24 -26.91
N TRP A 29 10.49 -5.41 -26.76
CA TRP A 29 11.45 -4.85 -27.68
C TRP A 29 12.52 -5.87 -28.05
N ARG A 30 12.99 -5.78 -29.31
CA ARG A 30 14.07 -6.61 -29.85
C ARG A 30 15.26 -5.75 -30.24
N GLY A 31 16.45 -6.13 -29.78
CA GLY A 31 17.69 -5.36 -30.00
C GLY A 31 18.94 -6.08 -29.49
N GLU A 32 19.94 -5.33 -29.01
CA GLU A 32 21.13 -5.93 -28.37
C GLU A 32 20.78 -6.72 -27.10
N ARG A 33 19.73 -6.27 -26.39
CA ARG A 33 19.15 -6.97 -25.24
C ARG A 33 17.64 -6.89 -25.36
N ASP A 34 17.05 -8.02 -25.70
CA ASP A 34 15.60 -8.17 -25.72
C ASP A 34 15.01 -7.94 -24.33
N GLY A 35 13.77 -7.48 -24.30
CA GLY A 35 13.06 -7.35 -23.05
C GLY A 35 11.56 -7.14 -23.23
N GLN A 36 10.88 -7.17 -22.09
CA GLN A 36 9.44 -7.14 -22.01
C GLN A 36 8.99 -6.40 -20.74
N LEU A 37 7.83 -5.75 -20.85
CA LEU A 37 7.02 -5.25 -19.74
C LEU A 37 5.64 -5.90 -19.80
N ILE A 38 5.16 -6.36 -18.65
CA ILE A 38 3.75 -6.70 -18.46
C ILE A 38 3.10 -5.44 -17.92
N LEU A 39 2.36 -4.70 -18.75
CA LEU A 39 1.93 -3.33 -18.44
C LEU A 39 1.06 -3.27 -17.18
N GLN A 40 0.23 -4.29 -16.93
CA GLN A 40 -0.56 -4.38 -15.71
C GLN A 40 0.29 -4.54 -14.43
N ASN A 41 1.48 -5.14 -14.54
CA ASN A 41 2.37 -5.45 -13.41
C ASN A 41 3.56 -4.51 -13.28
N ASP A 42 3.92 -3.80 -14.35
CA ASP A 42 5.14 -3.00 -14.43
C ASP A 42 4.88 -1.52 -14.68
N LEU A 43 3.80 -1.12 -15.37
CA LEU A 43 3.57 0.27 -15.76
C LEU A 43 2.80 1.03 -14.67
N ILE A 44 3.40 2.09 -14.12
CA ILE A 44 2.74 3.04 -13.21
C ILE A 44 1.93 4.05 -14.01
N GLY A 45 2.49 4.58 -15.09
CA GLY A 45 1.87 5.61 -15.92
C GLY A 45 2.83 6.04 -17.02
N PHE A 46 2.47 7.08 -17.75
CA PHE A 46 3.34 7.65 -18.77
C PHE A 46 3.11 9.15 -18.91
N CYS A 47 4.08 9.85 -19.49
CA CYS A 47 3.88 11.18 -20.04
C CYS A 47 4.35 11.21 -21.50
N SER A 48 3.88 12.18 -22.26
CA SER A 48 4.34 12.37 -23.64
C SER A 48 4.91 13.77 -23.82
N SER A 49 6.00 13.85 -24.57
CA SER A 49 6.65 15.07 -25.06
C SER A 49 6.49 15.17 -26.58
N GLU A 50 7.02 16.24 -27.19
CA GLU A 50 7.02 16.40 -28.64
C GLU A 50 7.81 15.30 -29.36
N SER A 51 8.91 14.83 -28.76
CA SER A 51 9.81 13.84 -29.37
C SER A 51 9.54 12.40 -28.95
N GLY A 52 8.73 12.15 -27.92
CA GLY A 52 8.58 10.80 -27.39
C GLY A 52 7.57 10.60 -26.26
N ILE A 53 7.69 9.42 -25.65
CA ILE A 53 6.88 8.96 -24.52
C ILE A 53 7.84 8.52 -23.41
N CYS A 54 7.61 8.99 -22.18
CA CYS A 54 8.29 8.50 -21.00
C CYS A 54 7.36 7.56 -20.24
N LEU A 55 7.75 6.28 -20.15
CA LEU A 55 7.03 5.25 -19.41
C LEU A 55 7.58 5.17 -17.99
N TYR A 56 6.73 5.38 -17.00
CA TYR A 56 7.07 5.21 -15.59
C TYR A 56 6.84 3.76 -15.20
N THR A 57 7.91 3.00 -14.97
CA THR A 57 7.81 1.58 -14.62
C THR A 57 8.22 1.31 -13.17
N PHE A 58 7.67 0.28 -12.55
CA PHE A 58 8.03 -0.18 -11.21
C PHE A 58 8.29 -1.67 -11.22
N ARG A 59 9.55 -2.06 -11.36
CA ARG A 59 9.92 -3.44 -11.68
C ARG A 59 10.55 -4.15 -10.50
N MET A 60 10.24 -5.43 -10.36
CA MET A 60 10.95 -6.31 -9.43
C MET A 60 12.41 -6.45 -9.85
N THR A 61 13.31 -6.12 -8.93
CA THR A 61 14.74 -6.37 -9.11
C THR A 61 15.07 -7.78 -8.62
N LYS A 62 15.84 -8.54 -9.42
CA LYS A 62 16.43 -9.80 -8.95
C LYS A 62 17.39 -9.50 -7.80
N SER A 63 17.41 -10.33 -6.75
CA SER A 63 18.39 -10.18 -5.68
C SER A 63 19.81 -10.29 -6.27
N SER A 64 20.68 -9.32 -5.98
CA SER A 64 22.10 -9.42 -6.37
C SER A 64 22.84 -10.17 -5.27
N SER A 65 23.19 -11.42 -5.54
CA SER A 65 24.00 -12.25 -4.65
C SER A 65 25.49 -12.06 -4.94
N TYR A 66 26.10 -11.01 -4.35
CA TYR A 66 27.54 -10.96 -4.08
C TYR A 66 27.69 -10.12 -2.80
N CYS A 67 27.86 -10.79 -1.65
CA CYS A 67 28.03 -10.21 -0.32
C CYS A 67 26.88 -9.31 0.20
N GLY A 68 25.71 -9.90 0.48
CA GLY A 68 24.67 -9.26 1.30
C GLY A 68 23.26 -9.70 0.91
N LYS A 69 22.44 -10.07 1.90
CA LYS A 69 21.04 -10.47 1.74
C LYS A 69 20.18 -9.27 1.28
N GLY A 70 20.24 -8.92 0.00
CA GLY A 70 19.28 -7.98 -0.59
C GLY A 70 17.94 -8.69 -0.79
N LEU A 71 16.92 -8.33 -0.01
CA LEU A 71 15.56 -8.77 -0.27
C LEU A 71 15.13 -8.28 -1.67
N PRO A 72 14.39 -9.10 -2.45
CA PRO A 72 13.81 -8.64 -3.70
C PRO A 72 12.94 -7.41 -3.41
N GLY A 73 13.12 -6.38 -4.23
CA GLY A 73 12.44 -5.10 -4.08
C GLY A 73 12.06 -4.53 -5.43
N ARG A 74 10.96 -3.78 -5.46
CA ARG A 74 10.59 -3.03 -6.65
C ARG A 74 11.41 -1.74 -6.74
N LYS A 75 11.84 -1.40 -7.94
CA LYS A 75 12.50 -0.12 -8.23
C LYS A 75 11.80 0.59 -9.37
N ARG A 76 11.61 1.89 -9.19
CA ARG A 76 11.15 2.76 -10.27
C ARG A 76 12.25 2.87 -11.31
N LYS A 77 11.88 2.66 -12.57
CA LYS A 77 12.72 2.91 -13.73
C LYS A 77 11.88 3.61 -14.79
N ASP A 78 12.32 4.79 -15.18
CA ASP A 78 11.68 5.55 -16.24
C ASP A 78 12.35 5.15 -17.56
N MET A 79 11.54 4.88 -18.58
CA MET A 79 11.99 4.44 -19.91
C MET A 79 11.54 5.46 -20.94
N VAL A 80 12.47 5.94 -21.77
CA VAL A 80 12.17 6.95 -22.79
C VAL A 80 12.09 6.28 -24.15
N VAL A 81 10.96 6.46 -24.83
CA VAL A 81 10.67 5.95 -26.17
C VAL A 81 10.53 7.12 -27.12
N GLU A 82 11.52 7.33 -27.99
CA GLU A 82 11.50 8.41 -28.97
C GLU A 82 11.03 7.90 -30.34
N PHE A 83 10.12 8.64 -30.96
CA PHE A 83 9.48 8.27 -32.21
C PHE A 83 9.99 9.15 -33.35
N SER A 84 10.24 8.56 -34.51
CA SER A 84 10.55 9.34 -35.72
C SER A 84 9.31 9.95 -36.38
N ASN A 85 8.13 9.45 -36.04
CA ASN A 85 6.85 9.87 -36.60
C ASN A 85 5.87 10.28 -35.48
N ASP A 86 5.37 11.52 -35.54
CA ASP A 86 4.41 12.04 -34.57
C ASP A 86 3.06 11.29 -34.61
N GLY A 87 2.64 10.83 -35.79
CA GLY A 87 1.42 10.02 -35.93
C GLY A 87 1.51 8.70 -35.16
N ALA A 88 2.65 8.03 -35.23
CA ALA A 88 2.90 6.82 -34.46
C ALA A 88 2.92 7.09 -32.95
N ARG A 89 3.60 8.16 -32.52
CA ARG A 89 3.62 8.58 -31.11
C ARG A 89 2.21 8.76 -30.55
N ARG A 90 1.34 9.46 -31.28
CA ARG A 90 -0.06 9.70 -30.87
C ARG A 90 -0.85 8.39 -30.75
N LEU A 91 -0.74 7.50 -31.73
CA LEU A 91 -1.39 6.18 -31.68
C LEU A 91 -0.95 5.37 -30.46
N TRP A 92 0.34 5.39 -30.13
CA TRP A 92 0.88 4.74 -28.94
C TRP A 92 0.37 5.36 -27.64
N CYS A 93 0.31 6.70 -27.55
CA CYS A 93 -0.29 7.38 -26.41
C CYS A 93 -1.75 6.95 -26.19
N ASP A 94 -2.55 6.93 -27.26
CA ASP A 94 -3.96 6.55 -27.18
C ASP A 94 -4.11 5.09 -26.72
N SER A 95 -3.27 4.19 -27.23
CA SER A 95 -3.29 2.77 -26.85
C SER A 95 -2.86 2.57 -25.39
N LEU A 96 -1.79 3.24 -24.94
CA LEU A 96 -1.37 3.19 -23.54
C LEU A 96 -2.43 3.77 -22.60
N GLN A 97 -3.04 4.89 -22.97
CA GLN A 97 -4.12 5.49 -22.19
C GLN A 97 -5.31 4.54 -22.07
N ARG A 98 -5.73 3.91 -23.18
CA ARG A 98 -6.80 2.90 -23.18
C ARG A 98 -6.49 1.70 -22.27
N ILE A 99 -5.23 1.25 -22.22
CA ILE A 99 -4.81 0.16 -21.33
C ILE A 99 -4.91 0.60 -19.86
N LEU A 100 -4.45 1.80 -19.53
CA LEU A 100 -4.53 2.34 -18.17
C LEU A 100 -5.97 2.58 -17.72
N ASP A 101 -6.84 3.09 -18.59
CA ASP A 101 -8.24 3.34 -18.30
C ASP A 101 -9.02 2.05 -18.03
N LYS A 102 -8.67 0.95 -18.71
CA LYS A 102 -9.25 -0.39 -18.49
C LYS A 102 -8.75 -1.08 -17.23
N ALA A 103 -7.65 -0.62 -16.64
CA ALA A 103 -7.03 -1.29 -15.49
C ALA A 103 -7.79 -1.10 -14.16
N GLY A 104 -8.86 -0.30 -14.14
CA GLY A 104 -9.69 -0.11 -12.93
C GLY A 104 -8.98 0.64 -11.81
N ARG A 105 -8.00 1.48 -12.15
CA ARG A 105 -7.19 2.21 -11.16
C ARG A 105 -7.99 3.32 -10.50
N PRO A 106 -7.74 3.61 -9.20
CA PRO A 106 -8.36 4.76 -8.55
C PRO A 106 -7.86 6.06 -9.19
N LYS A 107 -8.74 7.04 -9.32
CA LYS A 107 -8.44 8.36 -9.88
C LYS A 107 -8.33 9.42 -8.79
N ARG A 108 -9.10 9.27 -7.71
CA ARG A 108 -9.19 10.23 -6.60
C ARG A 108 -9.04 9.54 -5.24
N LEU A 109 -7.99 9.89 -4.51
CA LEU A 109 -7.69 9.30 -3.21
C LEU A 109 -7.68 10.34 -2.08
N LEU A 110 -8.16 9.94 -0.90
CA LEU A 110 -7.88 10.66 0.34
C LEU A 110 -6.69 9.99 1.03
N VAL A 111 -5.60 10.70 1.21
CA VAL A 111 -4.39 10.20 1.89
C VAL A 111 -4.33 10.75 3.31
N LEU A 112 -4.48 9.87 4.28
CA LEU A 112 -4.35 10.19 5.70
C LEU A 112 -2.94 9.86 6.18
N VAL A 113 -2.18 10.87 6.57
CA VAL A 113 -0.79 10.73 7.02
C VAL A 113 -0.72 10.91 8.52
N ASN A 114 -0.11 9.96 9.23
CA ASN A 114 0.16 10.13 10.66
C ASN A 114 1.61 10.54 10.91
N PRO A 115 1.89 11.81 11.21
CA PRO A 115 3.25 12.28 11.48
C PRO A 115 3.79 11.81 12.83
N PHE A 116 2.92 11.34 13.74
CA PHE A 116 3.27 11.00 15.12
C PHE A 116 3.44 9.49 15.37
N GLY A 117 3.12 8.65 14.38
CA GLY A 117 3.24 7.21 14.49
C GLY A 117 4.69 6.73 14.65
N GLY A 118 4.95 5.83 15.60
CA GLY A 118 6.23 5.14 15.76
C GLY A 118 7.45 6.07 15.73
N ARG A 119 8.32 5.87 14.74
CA ARG A 119 9.55 6.66 14.50
C ARG A 119 9.32 8.04 13.85
N LYS A 120 8.06 8.51 13.83
CA LYS A 120 7.65 9.81 13.25
C LYS A 120 8.02 9.95 11.77
N THR A 121 7.91 8.84 11.03
CA THR A 121 8.34 8.75 9.63
C THR A 121 7.24 9.03 8.61
N GLY A 122 5.98 9.20 9.04
CA GLY A 122 4.82 9.32 8.14
C GLY A 122 4.98 10.35 7.02
N ARG A 123 5.36 11.59 7.36
CA ARG A 123 5.62 12.66 6.38
C ARG A 123 6.74 12.29 5.40
N LYS A 124 7.85 11.77 5.92
CA LYS A 124 9.00 11.36 5.10
C LYS A 124 8.62 10.24 4.14
N VAL A 125 7.90 9.23 4.61
CA VAL A 125 7.43 8.11 3.79
C VAL A 125 6.49 8.61 2.70
N PHE A 126 5.55 9.49 3.05
CA PHE A 126 4.64 10.10 2.09
C PHE A 126 5.42 10.83 0.97
N SER A 127 6.28 11.80 1.32
CA SER A 127 6.98 12.62 0.33
C SER A 127 8.03 11.84 -0.47
N ALA A 128 8.70 10.84 0.13
CA ALA A 128 9.78 10.11 -0.53
C ALA A 128 9.29 8.94 -1.39
N SER A 129 8.21 8.25 -0.97
CA SER A 129 7.79 6.99 -1.60
C SER A 129 6.38 7.05 -2.17
N VAL A 130 5.44 7.71 -1.51
CA VAL A 130 4.01 7.66 -1.89
C VAL A 130 3.71 8.69 -2.98
N GLU A 131 3.96 9.97 -2.69
CA GLU A 131 3.63 11.09 -3.56
C GLU A 131 4.25 10.97 -4.97
N PRO A 132 5.55 10.62 -5.13
CA PRO A 132 6.15 10.49 -6.46
C PRO A 132 5.50 9.41 -7.33
N LEU A 133 5.01 8.32 -6.71
CA LEU A 133 4.35 7.22 -7.41
C LEU A 133 2.90 7.58 -7.78
N LEU A 134 2.15 8.22 -6.87
CA LEU A 134 0.80 8.71 -7.17
C LEU A 134 0.81 9.74 -8.31
N LYS A 135 1.78 10.67 -8.30
CA LYS A 135 1.98 11.64 -9.39
C LYS A 135 2.31 10.96 -10.71
N ALA A 136 3.23 9.99 -10.71
CA ALA A 136 3.57 9.22 -11.91
C ALA A 136 2.38 8.42 -12.46
N ALA A 137 1.46 7.99 -11.59
CA ALA A 137 0.23 7.30 -11.97
C ALA A 137 -0.88 8.23 -12.47
N GLY A 138 -0.69 9.56 -12.40
CA GLY A 138 -1.74 10.53 -12.73
C GLY A 138 -2.92 10.52 -11.75
N ILE A 139 -2.72 10.01 -10.53
CA ILE A 139 -3.79 9.94 -9.51
C ILE A 139 -3.88 11.27 -8.78
N THR A 140 -5.08 11.83 -8.73
CA THR A 140 -5.37 13.01 -7.92
C THR A 140 -5.57 12.60 -6.47
N TYR A 141 -5.02 13.34 -5.53
CA TYR A 141 -5.17 13.02 -4.12
C TYR A 141 -5.31 14.26 -3.24
N THR A 142 -6.02 14.12 -2.13
CA THR A 142 -6.07 15.09 -1.03
C THR A 142 -5.30 14.52 0.15
N VAL A 143 -4.35 15.29 0.71
CA VAL A 143 -3.59 14.86 1.89
C VAL A 143 -4.16 15.51 3.13
N LYS A 144 -4.42 14.73 4.18
CA LYS A 144 -4.74 15.23 5.51
C LYS A 144 -3.83 14.58 6.55
N GLU A 145 -3.23 15.40 7.40
CA GLU A 145 -2.42 14.90 8.51
C GLU A 145 -3.27 14.71 9.77
N THR A 146 -3.10 13.58 10.45
CA THR A 146 -3.73 13.36 11.75
C THR A 146 -3.09 14.26 12.81
N GLN A 147 -3.87 14.89 13.68
CA GLN A 147 -3.38 15.87 14.66
C GLN A 147 -3.38 15.32 16.08
N PHE A 148 -4.29 14.40 16.38
CA PHE A 148 -4.48 13.78 17.69
C PHE A 148 -5.02 12.35 17.52
N GLN A 149 -5.06 11.58 18.60
CA GLN A 149 -5.61 10.22 18.61
C GLN A 149 -7.09 10.23 18.24
N ARG A 150 -7.55 9.30 17.38
CA ARG A 150 -8.91 9.27 16.80
C ARG A 150 -9.20 10.37 15.78
N HIS A 151 -8.25 11.24 15.41
CA HIS A 151 -8.52 12.24 14.36
C HIS A 151 -8.83 11.57 13.01
N ALA A 152 -8.26 10.40 12.69
CA ALA A 152 -8.56 9.72 11.43
C ALA A 152 -10.00 9.17 11.38
N LEU A 153 -10.58 8.85 12.55
CA LEU A 153 -11.98 8.48 12.69
C LEU A 153 -12.87 9.66 12.30
N ASP A 154 -12.64 10.83 12.88
CA ASP A 154 -13.41 12.05 12.58
C ASP A 154 -13.29 12.40 11.09
N LEU A 155 -12.06 12.38 10.55
CA LEU A 155 -11.81 12.64 9.14
C LEU A 155 -12.55 11.65 8.22
N ALA A 156 -12.57 10.36 8.53
CA ALA A 156 -13.29 9.36 7.74
C ALA A 156 -14.80 9.53 7.84
N LYS A 157 -15.31 9.83 9.04
CA LYS A 157 -16.72 10.06 9.31
C LYS A 157 -17.27 11.28 8.58
N GLU A 158 -16.49 12.35 8.50
CA GLU A 158 -16.88 13.63 7.87
C GLU A 158 -16.59 13.71 6.36
N SER A 159 -15.83 12.75 5.81
CA SER A 159 -15.44 12.80 4.39
C SER A 159 -16.62 12.59 3.45
N ASP A 160 -16.63 13.34 2.34
CA ASP A 160 -17.53 13.07 1.22
C ASP A 160 -17.00 11.90 0.37
N LEU A 161 -17.50 10.72 0.68
CA LEU A 161 -17.12 9.48 0.01
C LEU A 161 -17.58 9.41 -1.46
N SER A 162 -18.49 10.28 -1.92
CA SER A 162 -18.94 10.28 -3.32
C SER A 162 -17.88 10.77 -4.30
N GLN A 163 -16.87 11.49 -3.81
CA GLN A 163 -15.79 12.07 -4.60
C GLN A 163 -14.49 11.25 -4.54
N LEU A 164 -14.50 10.11 -3.84
CA LEU A 164 -13.32 9.31 -3.57
C LEU A 164 -13.48 7.91 -4.16
N ASP A 165 -12.38 7.39 -4.70
CA ASP A 165 -12.28 5.99 -5.12
C ASP A 165 -11.60 5.13 -4.04
N GLY A 166 -11.02 5.76 -3.01
CA GLY A 166 -10.40 5.09 -1.87
C GLY A 166 -9.81 6.03 -0.82
N ILE A 167 -9.59 5.50 0.37
CA ILE A 167 -8.87 6.14 1.48
C ILE A 167 -7.55 5.40 1.71
N VAL A 168 -6.43 6.12 1.81
CA VAL A 168 -5.10 5.53 1.98
C VAL A 168 -4.48 6.01 3.28
N CYS A 169 -4.13 5.08 4.16
CA CYS A 169 -3.50 5.36 5.44
C CYS A 169 -1.97 5.21 5.33
N VAL A 170 -1.23 6.30 5.47
CA VAL A 170 0.23 6.30 5.61
C VAL A 170 0.55 6.34 7.10
N SER A 171 0.53 5.17 7.73
CA SER A 171 0.68 5.01 9.19
C SER A 171 1.00 3.54 9.56
N GLY A 172 0.84 3.18 10.84
CA GLY A 172 0.66 1.79 11.27
C GLY A 172 -0.83 1.40 11.31
N ASP A 173 -1.10 0.20 11.80
CA ASP A 173 -2.44 -0.42 11.75
C ASP A 173 -3.53 0.39 12.47
N GLY A 174 -3.19 1.09 13.55
CA GLY A 174 -4.17 1.84 14.37
C GLY A 174 -4.94 2.93 13.63
N VAL A 175 -4.32 3.63 12.67
CA VAL A 175 -5.02 4.67 11.89
C VAL A 175 -6.04 4.05 10.94
N LEU A 176 -5.75 2.88 10.38
CA LEU A 176 -6.72 2.17 9.54
C LEU A 176 -7.92 1.73 10.39
N VAL A 177 -7.71 1.29 11.62
CA VAL A 177 -8.79 0.95 12.57
C VAL A 177 -9.62 2.19 12.92
N GLU A 178 -9.00 3.36 13.11
CA GLU A 178 -9.72 4.62 13.31
C GLU A 178 -10.60 4.95 12.09
N VAL A 179 -10.07 4.84 10.87
CA VAL A 179 -10.83 5.05 9.62
C VAL A 179 -12.01 4.07 9.53
N LEU A 180 -11.79 2.79 9.77
CA LEU A 180 -12.85 1.77 9.75
C LEU A 180 -13.99 2.17 10.70
N ASN A 181 -13.66 2.45 11.96
CA ASN A 181 -14.67 2.82 12.95
C ASN A 181 -15.38 4.13 12.56
N GLY A 182 -14.66 5.10 11.97
CA GLY A 182 -15.25 6.33 11.44
C GLY A 182 -16.27 6.09 10.35
N LEU A 183 -16.00 5.16 9.42
CA LEU A 183 -16.95 4.77 8.38
C LEU A 183 -18.17 4.02 8.96
N LEU A 184 -17.95 3.17 9.97
CA LEU A 184 -19.02 2.40 10.63
C LEU A 184 -19.92 3.28 11.53
N GLU A 185 -19.43 4.41 12.00
CA GLU A 185 -20.21 5.39 12.78
C GLU A 185 -21.08 6.33 11.94
N ARG A 186 -21.00 6.25 10.61
CA ARG A 186 -21.81 7.09 9.72
C ARG A 186 -23.25 6.60 9.64
N SER A 187 -24.18 7.52 9.35
CA SER A 187 -25.57 7.15 9.08
C SER A 187 -25.73 6.29 7.82
N ASP A 188 -24.84 6.45 6.83
CA ASP A 188 -24.78 5.68 5.58
C ASP A 188 -23.70 4.57 5.62
N TRP A 189 -23.42 4.00 6.81
CA TRP A 189 -22.31 3.07 7.02
C TRP A 189 -22.29 1.87 6.06
N GLU A 190 -23.46 1.33 5.66
CA GLU A 190 -23.55 0.19 4.73
C GLU A 190 -22.96 0.49 3.34
N ARG A 191 -23.05 1.75 2.92
CA ARG A 191 -22.38 2.25 1.71
C ARG A 191 -20.93 2.60 2.03
N ALA A 192 -20.70 3.29 3.15
CA ALA A 192 -19.39 3.81 3.53
C ALA A 192 -18.34 2.69 3.72
N ILE A 193 -18.72 1.55 4.31
CA ILE A 193 -17.85 0.41 4.58
C ILE A 193 -17.34 -0.27 3.30
N LYS A 194 -18.00 -0.04 2.16
CA LYS A 194 -17.56 -0.54 0.84
C LYS A 194 -16.46 0.32 0.22
N MET A 195 -16.13 1.46 0.83
CA MET A 195 -15.02 2.31 0.40
C MET A 195 -13.70 1.55 0.54
N PRO A 196 -12.90 1.38 -0.54
CA PRO A 196 -11.59 0.75 -0.43
C PRO A 196 -10.66 1.50 0.53
N ILE A 197 -10.01 0.76 1.43
CA ILE A 197 -9.04 1.31 2.37
C ILE A 197 -7.67 0.68 2.08
N GLY A 198 -6.70 1.51 1.69
CA GLY A 198 -5.30 1.11 1.51
C GLY A 198 -4.48 1.40 2.76
N ILE A 199 -3.50 0.55 3.06
CA ILE A 199 -2.51 0.77 4.12
C ILE A 199 -1.10 0.82 3.53
N ILE A 200 -0.36 1.87 3.88
CA ILE A 200 1.04 2.06 3.49
C ILE A 200 1.87 2.06 4.79
N PRO A 201 2.80 1.10 4.95
CA PRO A 201 3.52 0.93 6.22
C PRO A 201 4.42 2.14 6.49
N ALA A 202 4.08 2.89 7.54
CA ALA A 202 4.87 4.00 8.06
C ALA A 202 4.94 4.03 9.59
N GLY A 203 4.34 3.02 10.26
CA GLY A 203 4.32 2.88 11.71
C GLY A 203 5.29 1.83 12.24
N THR A 204 5.16 1.54 13.53
CA THR A 204 5.95 0.52 14.23
C THR A 204 5.36 -0.89 14.06
N GLY A 205 4.05 -1.02 14.26
CA GLY A 205 3.26 -2.21 13.92
C GLY A 205 2.58 -2.00 12.57
N ASN A 206 2.93 -2.83 11.59
CA ASN A 206 2.37 -2.82 10.24
C ASN A 206 1.91 -4.24 9.88
N GLY A 207 1.28 -4.94 10.84
CA GLY A 207 0.88 -6.33 10.71
C GLY A 207 -0.07 -6.53 9.53
N LEU A 208 -1.07 -5.66 9.39
CA LEU A 208 -2.03 -5.74 8.30
C LEU A 208 -1.38 -5.46 6.95
N ALA A 209 -0.55 -4.41 6.86
CA ALA A 209 0.19 -4.10 5.64
C ALA A 209 1.10 -5.27 5.21
N LYS A 210 1.79 -5.88 6.17
CA LYS A 210 2.65 -7.03 5.94
C LYS A 210 1.85 -8.22 5.42
N SER A 211 0.71 -8.55 6.05
CA SER A 211 -0.16 -9.65 5.62
C SER A 211 -0.68 -9.46 4.19
N VAL A 212 -1.13 -8.24 3.85
CA VAL A 212 -1.64 -7.94 2.51
C VAL A 212 -0.53 -8.02 1.45
N LEU A 213 0.65 -7.46 1.74
CA LEU A 213 1.79 -7.47 0.82
C LEU A 213 2.34 -8.88 0.59
N ASP A 214 2.49 -9.66 1.67
CA ASP A 214 2.97 -11.04 1.61
C ASP A 214 2.01 -11.95 0.82
N HIS A 215 0.69 -11.77 0.98
CA HIS A 215 -0.32 -12.51 0.24
C HIS A 215 -0.17 -12.39 -1.29
N VAL A 216 0.32 -11.25 -1.78
CA VAL A 216 0.55 -11.01 -3.21
C VAL A 216 2.03 -11.10 -3.62
N GLY A 217 2.90 -11.56 -2.71
CA GLY A 217 4.33 -11.75 -2.96
C GLY A 217 5.13 -10.45 -3.10
N GLU A 218 4.63 -9.35 -2.52
CA GLU A 218 5.30 -8.05 -2.53
C GLU A 218 6.06 -7.80 -1.22
N PRO A 219 7.18 -7.06 -1.26
CA PRO A 219 7.91 -6.70 -0.05
C PRO A 219 7.11 -5.72 0.82
N CYS A 220 7.27 -5.86 2.14
CA CYS A 220 6.63 -4.98 3.11
C CYS A 220 7.32 -3.61 3.20
N ASP A 221 7.15 -2.80 2.16
CA ASP A 221 7.67 -1.43 2.07
C ASP A 221 6.63 -0.46 1.47
N ALA A 222 6.85 0.84 1.71
CA ALA A 222 5.90 1.87 1.32
C ALA A 222 5.73 2.02 -0.19
N ALA A 223 6.76 1.77 -0.98
CA ALA A 223 6.69 1.91 -2.43
C ALA A 223 5.91 0.75 -3.05
N SER A 224 6.13 -0.47 -2.58
CA SER A 224 5.37 -1.66 -2.98
C SER A 224 3.89 -1.56 -2.57
N ALA A 225 3.60 -1.09 -1.35
CA ALA A 225 2.23 -0.80 -0.91
C ALA A 225 1.55 0.28 -1.77
N THR A 226 2.26 1.37 -2.09
CA THR A 226 1.73 2.42 -2.97
C THR A 226 1.45 1.88 -4.37
N PHE A 227 2.30 1.00 -4.89
CA PHE A 227 2.09 0.37 -6.18
C PHE A 227 0.81 -0.48 -6.21
N LEU A 228 0.53 -1.24 -5.15
CA LEU A 228 -0.74 -1.99 -5.04
C LEU A 228 -1.96 -1.06 -4.98
N VAL A 229 -1.86 0.06 -4.24
CA VAL A 229 -2.91 1.09 -4.22
C VAL A 229 -3.17 1.63 -5.63
N ILE A 230 -2.11 1.94 -6.39
CA ILE A 230 -2.22 2.42 -7.78
C ILE A 230 -2.91 1.39 -8.68
N ARG A 231 -2.67 0.09 -8.44
CA ARG A 231 -3.31 -0.98 -9.20
C ARG A 231 -4.81 -1.11 -8.94
N GLY A 232 -5.31 -0.58 -7.81
CA GLY A 232 -6.73 -0.60 -7.48
C GLY A 232 -7.31 -1.98 -7.19
N GLN A 233 -6.47 -2.99 -6.96
CA GLN A 233 -6.94 -4.34 -6.63
C GLN A 233 -7.41 -4.38 -5.18
N THR A 234 -8.67 -4.74 -4.96
CA THR A 234 -9.29 -4.82 -3.64
C THR A 234 -9.60 -6.25 -3.27
N GLN A 235 -9.51 -6.57 -1.98
CA GLN A 235 -9.96 -7.84 -1.40
C GLN A 235 -10.90 -7.54 -0.23
N PRO A 236 -12.02 -8.27 -0.09
CA PRO A 236 -12.84 -8.18 1.11
C PRO A 236 -12.06 -8.68 2.32
N LEU A 237 -12.31 -8.07 3.48
CA LEU A 237 -11.69 -8.46 4.74
C LEU A 237 -12.74 -8.51 5.83
N ASP A 238 -12.67 -9.52 6.67
CA ASP A 238 -13.60 -9.70 7.78
C ASP A 238 -13.36 -8.65 8.87
N VAL A 239 -14.45 -8.20 9.50
CA VAL A 239 -14.42 -7.27 10.62
C VAL A 239 -15.03 -7.93 11.83
N ALA A 240 -14.22 -8.13 12.87
CA ALA A 240 -14.69 -8.60 14.16
C ALA A 240 -15.33 -7.46 14.95
N THR A 241 -16.45 -7.73 15.62
CA THR A 241 -17.11 -6.78 16.51
C THR A 241 -17.07 -7.29 17.94
N ALA A 242 -16.46 -6.52 18.84
CA ALA A 242 -16.53 -6.74 20.28
C ALA A 242 -17.53 -5.76 20.90
N LYS A 243 -18.36 -6.24 21.83
CA LYS A 243 -19.30 -5.41 22.58
C LYS A 243 -19.10 -5.62 24.07
N GLN A 244 -18.89 -4.53 24.80
CA GLN A 244 -18.81 -4.52 26.25
C GLN A 244 -19.79 -3.48 26.79
N SER A 245 -20.86 -3.94 27.44
CA SER A 245 -21.95 -3.09 27.91
C SER A 245 -22.52 -2.22 26.78
N ASN A 246 -22.36 -0.89 26.86
CA ASN A 246 -22.82 0.07 25.86
C ASN A 246 -21.73 0.48 24.86
N VAL A 247 -20.53 -0.09 24.96
CA VAL A 247 -19.40 0.19 24.06
C VAL A 247 -19.30 -0.91 23.02
N LYS A 248 -19.17 -0.52 21.76
CA LYS A 248 -18.95 -1.40 20.61
C LYS A 248 -17.62 -1.01 19.97
N PHE A 249 -16.78 -1.99 19.67
CA PHE A 249 -15.50 -1.80 19.01
C PHE A 249 -15.35 -2.76 17.84
N HIS A 250 -14.73 -2.29 16.76
CA HIS A 250 -14.48 -3.08 15.56
C HIS A 250 -12.98 -3.31 15.36
N SER A 251 -12.59 -4.56 15.12
CA SER A 251 -11.21 -4.98 14.85
C SER A 251 -11.12 -5.72 13.51
N ILE A 252 -9.96 -5.62 12.87
CA ILE A 252 -9.68 -6.21 11.55
C ILE A 252 -8.59 -7.30 11.61
N LEU A 253 -7.69 -7.21 12.59
CA LEU A 253 -6.50 -8.07 12.63
C LEU A 253 -6.55 -9.05 13.80
N MET A 254 -6.59 -8.53 15.02
CA MET A 254 -6.55 -9.35 16.23
C MET A 254 -7.20 -8.64 17.42
N LEU A 255 -7.66 -9.45 18.37
CA LEU A 255 -8.07 -9.04 19.70
C LEU A 255 -7.29 -9.93 20.67
N THR A 256 -6.55 -9.34 21.60
CA THR A 256 -5.67 -10.07 22.52
C THR A 256 -6.03 -9.80 23.98
N TRP A 257 -5.70 -10.77 24.84
CA TRP A 257 -5.85 -10.69 26.30
C TRP A 257 -4.70 -11.45 26.98
N GLY A 258 -4.43 -11.11 28.24
CA GLY A 258 -3.33 -11.67 29.03
C GLY A 258 -1.96 -11.18 28.53
N LEU A 259 -0.95 -12.05 28.62
CA LEU A 259 0.45 -11.72 28.35
C LEU A 259 0.67 -10.93 27.05
N VAL A 260 0.03 -11.33 25.94
CA VAL A 260 0.21 -10.65 24.65
C VAL A 260 -0.30 -9.21 24.71
N ALA A 261 -1.44 -8.98 25.37
CA ALA A 261 -2.00 -7.64 25.55
C ALA A 261 -1.13 -6.78 26.49
N ASP A 262 -0.59 -7.38 27.56
CA ASP A 262 0.29 -6.69 28.49
C ASP A 262 1.59 -6.26 27.81
N VAL A 263 2.18 -7.14 26.99
CA VAL A 263 3.35 -6.83 26.16
C VAL A 263 3.04 -5.69 25.18
N ASP A 264 1.91 -5.75 24.48
CA ASP A 264 1.51 -4.71 23.53
C ASP A 264 1.35 -3.35 24.23
N ILE A 265 0.69 -3.30 25.40
CA ILE A 265 0.42 -2.08 26.16
C ILE A 265 1.71 -1.51 26.76
N GLU A 266 2.50 -2.32 27.45
CA GLU A 266 3.64 -1.81 28.21
C GLU A 266 4.84 -1.48 27.31
N SER A 267 4.99 -2.18 26.18
CA SER A 267 6.01 -1.86 25.17
C SER A 267 5.76 -0.50 24.48
N GLU A 268 4.60 0.13 24.66
CA GLU A 268 4.31 1.49 24.16
C GLU A 268 5.31 2.53 24.66
N ARG A 269 5.85 2.35 25.87
CA ARG A 269 6.90 3.21 26.45
C ARG A 269 8.22 3.15 25.66
N LEU A 270 8.40 2.09 24.87
CA LEU A 270 9.58 1.81 24.05
C LEU A 270 9.33 2.05 22.55
N ARG A 271 8.31 2.84 22.18
CA ARG A 271 7.99 3.17 20.76
C ARG A 271 9.18 3.63 19.91
N TRP A 272 10.17 4.28 20.54
CA TRP A 272 11.39 4.74 19.88
C TRP A 272 12.23 3.59 19.28
N MET A 273 12.13 2.37 19.83
CA MET A 273 12.84 1.18 19.34
C MET A 273 12.25 0.63 18.03
N GLY A 274 11.04 1.05 17.65
CA GLY A 274 10.32 0.43 16.53
C GLY A 274 9.90 -1.01 16.89
N ALA A 275 9.92 -1.93 15.93
CA ALA A 275 9.36 -3.28 16.09
C ALA A 275 10.05 -4.10 17.19
N LEU A 276 11.34 -3.85 17.44
CA LEU A 276 12.15 -4.51 18.48
C LEU A 276 11.60 -4.33 19.90
N ARG A 277 10.69 -3.37 20.13
CA ARG A 277 10.06 -3.17 21.43
C ARG A 277 9.30 -4.40 21.93
N LEU A 278 8.72 -5.18 21.01
CA LEU A 278 7.93 -6.36 21.35
C LEU A 278 8.85 -7.46 21.89
N ASP A 279 9.94 -7.74 21.15
CA ASP A 279 10.95 -8.74 21.53
C ASP A 279 11.57 -8.39 22.89
N VAL A 280 12.01 -7.14 23.06
CA VAL A 280 12.68 -6.70 24.29
C VAL A 280 11.74 -6.72 25.49
N TYR A 281 10.47 -6.37 25.32
CA TYR A 281 9.54 -6.34 26.45
C TYR A 281 9.16 -7.75 26.92
N VAL A 282 9.01 -8.71 26.00
CA VAL A 282 8.75 -10.12 26.37
C VAL A 282 9.89 -10.66 27.25
N ASP A 283 11.14 -10.39 26.89
CA ASP A 283 12.29 -10.84 27.69
C ASP A 283 12.32 -10.19 29.08
N VAL A 284 11.96 -8.91 29.19
CA VAL A 284 11.89 -8.19 30.47
C VAL A 284 10.73 -8.69 31.34
N ASP A 285 9.59 -9.04 30.74
CA ASP A 285 8.43 -9.54 31.48
C ASP A 285 8.65 -10.96 32.04
N GLN A 286 9.37 -11.82 31.30
CA GLN A 286 9.78 -13.14 31.81
C GLN A 286 10.63 -13.03 33.08
N ASP A 287 11.46 -11.99 33.21
CA ASP A 287 12.29 -11.75 34.39
C ASP A 287 11.46 -11.24 35.59
N LYS A 288 10.33 -10.57 35.34
CA LYS A 288 9.37 -10.17 36.38
C LYS A 288 8.48 -11.32 36.85
N GLN A 289 8.01 -12.17 35.92
CA GLN A 289 7.22 -13.35 36.28
C GLN A 289 8.06 -14.46 36.94
N SER A 290 9.38 -14.50 36.70
CA SER A 290 10.29 -15.40 37.42
C SER A 290 10.46 -15.02 38.90
N THR A 291 10.18 -13.76 39.25
CA THR A 291 10.28 -13.22 40.61
C THR A 291 8.95 -13.15 41.35
N GLU A 292 7.82 -13.29 40.65
CA GLU A 292 6.48 -13.31 41.24
C GLU A 292 5.56 -14.18 40.37
N VAL A 293 5.16 -15.36 40.88
CA VAL A 293 3.78 -15.91 40.88
C VAL A 293 3.77 -17.43 41.17
N GLN A 294 3.20 -17.80 42.33
CA GLN A 294 2.53 -19.09 42.53
C GLN A 294 1.11 -18.99 41.97
N TRP A 295 0.77 -19.77 40.93
CA TRP A 295 -0.62 -19.89 40.47
C TRP A 295 -1.33 -20.98 41.28
N THR A 296 -2.35 -20.60 42.06
CA THR A 296 -3.37 -21.56 42.53
C THR A 296 -4.60 -21.39 41.64
N ALA A 297 -4.76 -22.27 40.65
CA ALA A 297 -5.92 -22.29 39.78
C ALA A 297 -7.07 -23.06 40.47
N LEU A 298 -8.09 -22.35 40.94
CA LEU A 298 -9.41 -22.93 41.21
C LEU A 298 -10.29 -22.71 39.97
N LEU A 299 -10.32 -23.71 39.09
CA LEU A 299 -11.32 -23.79 38.03
C LEU A 299 -12.65 -24.23 38.65
N HIS A 300 -13.65 -23.36 38.63
CA HIS A 300 -15.05 -23.80 38.68
C HIS A 300 -15.63 -23.74 37.27
N SER A 301 -16.21 -24.87 36.90
CA SER A 301 -16.76 -25.24 35.61
C SER A 301 -17.92 -24.35 35.14
N SER A 302 -18.07 -24.34 33.81
CA SER A 302 -19.30 -24.17 33.02
C SER A 302 -19.56 -22.78 32.43
N ALA A 303 -19.33 -22.65 31.12
CA ALA A 303 -20.39 -22.35 30.16
C ALA A 303 -19.84 -22.46 28.74
N TRP A 304 -20.47 -23.33 27.94
CA TRP A 304 -20.34 -23.38 26.50
C TRP A 304 -21.28 -22.33 25.89
N ILE A 305 -20.76 -21.42 25.09
CA ILE A 305 -21.26 -20.98 23.77
C ILE A 305 -20.04 -20.54 22.94
#